data_AF-A0A1G0DH22-F1
#
_entry.id   AF-A0A1G0DH22-F1
#
_cell.length_a   1.000
_cell.length_b   1.000
_cell.length_c   1.000
_cell.angle_alpha   90.00
_cell.angle_beta   90.00
_cell.angle_gamma   90.00
#
_symmetry.space_group_name_H-M   'P 1'
#
loop_
_entity.id
_entity.type
_entity.pdbx_description
1 polymer ?
#
loop_
_entity_poly.entity_id
_entity_poly.type
_entity_poly.pdbx_seq_one_letter_code
_entity_poly.pdbx_strand_id
1 'polypeptide(L)'
;MDILLHEKFPPSPVMRLASFMDSIFYNQPISPSVREWLLKAFLHYLHHGGKDPLDRFLGLAPIDAGTSSLSTRLGLFKRNLHLMEALRKIALDDSVTSWGRCQRLAAEITKFESRTWKLYRDLPEPTPSWPAWQQDLWRAYKTGVRIPRTAHALYKILNQIDGDTINAPGAKLLASLTQTQPK
;
A
#
# COMPACT_ATOMS: atom_id res chain seq x y z
N MET A 1 7.77 6.95 -33.53
CA MET A 1 8.37 6.14 -32.46
C MET A 1 7.43 6.22 -31.28
N ASP A 2 6.51 5.25 -31.22
CA ASP A 2 5.55 5.15 -30.15
C ASP A 2 6.25 4.89 -28.82
N ILE A 3 5.99 5.78 -27.87
CA ILE A 3 6.34 5.60 -26.47
C ILE A 3 5.44 4.46 -25.99
N LEU A 4 6.00 3.25 -25.97
CA LEU A 4 5.49 2.13 -25.19
C LEU A 4 5.44 2.60 -23.73
N LEU A 5 4.33 3.24 -23.36
CA LEU A 5 3.90 3.41 -21.98
C LEU A 5 3.91 2.00 -21.38
N HIS A 6 4.96 1.72 -20.61
CA HIS A 6 5.10 0.51 -19.84
C HIS A 6 3.73 0.16 -19.26
N GLU A 7 3.19 -0.99 -19.64
CA GLU A 7 2.03 -1.57 -18.98
C GLU A 7 2.37 -1.61 -17.49
N LYS A 8 1.83 -0.64 -16.75
CA LYS A 8 1.77 -0.65 -15.30
C LYS A 8 1.18 -2.01 -14.96
N PHE A 9 1.95 -2.84 -14.25
CA PHE A 9 1.49 -4.15 -13.75
C PHE A 9 0.01 -4.05 -13.37
N PRO A 10 -0.84 -5.02 -13.80
CA PRO A 10 -2.26 -4.93 -13.55
C PRO A 10 -2.50 -4.66 -12.06
N PRO A 11 -3.35 -3.67 -11.73
CA PRO A 11 -3.50 -3.22 -10.34
C PRO A 11 -3.88 -4.42 -9.48
N SER A 12 -3.18 -4.56 -8.35
CA SER A 12 -3.44 -5.63 -7.39
C SER A 12 -4.92 -5.68 -6.99
N PRO A 13 -5.47 -6.82 -6.55
CA PRO A 13 -6.86 -6.91 -6.10
C PRO A 13 -7.25 -5.86 -5.05
N VAL A 14 -6.32 -5.51 -4.14
CA VAL A 14 -6.51 -4.44 -3.15
C VAL A 14 -6.66 -3.07 -3.82
N MET A 15 -5.89 -2.81 -4.88
CA MET A 15 -5.98 -1.54 -5.63
C MET A 15 -7.29 -1.46 -6.44
N ARG A 16 -7.76 -2.57 -7.00
CA ARG A 16 -9.06 -2.64 -7.68
C ARG A 16 -10.20 -2.39 -6.70
N LEU A 17 -10.11 -2.96 -5.49
CA LEU A 17 -11.05 -2.71 -4.41
C LEU A 17 -11.02 -1.24 -3.94
N ALA A 18 -9.84 -0.66 -3.78
CA ALA A 18 -9.69 0.76 -3.44
C ALA A 18 -10.39 1.65 -4.48
N SER A 19 -10.08 1.44 -5.76
CA SER A 19 -10.69 2.18 -6.87
C SER A 19 -12.21 2.00 -6.94
N PHE A 20 -12.72 0.79 -6.68
CA PHE A 20 -14.17 0.57 -6.57
C PHE A 20 -14.80 1.38 -5.43
N MET A 21 -14.18 1.38 -4.26
CA MET A 21 -14.65 2.17 -3.11
C MET A 21 -14.63 3.68 -3.42
N ASP A 22 -13.60 4.17 -4.11
CA ASP A 22 -13.52 5.57 -4.54
C ASP A 22 -14.66 5.95 -5.48
N SER A 23 -14.96 5.10 -6.47
CA SER A 23 -16.11 5.30 -7.38
C SER A 23 -17.42 5.40 -6.60
N ILE A 24 -17.62 4.58 -5.56
CA ILE A 24 -18.80 4.66 -4.68
C ILE A 24 -18.81 5.97 -3.88
N PHE A 25 -17.72 6.30 -3.19
CA PHE A 25 -17.65 7.47 -2.31
C PHE A 25 -17.90 8.79 -3.05
N TYR A 26 -17.40 8.89 -4.28
CA TYR A 26 -17.50 10.11 -5.07
C TYR A 26 -18.62 10.08 -6.12
N ASN A 27 -19.46 9.04 -6.10
CA ASN A 27 -20.51 8.82 -7.09
C ASN A 27 -19.99 8.92 -8.55
N GLN A 28 -18.79 8.38 -8.78
CA GLN A 28 -18.14 8.38 -10.08
C GLN A 28 -18.37 7.03 -10.79
N PRO A 29 -18.33 7.00 -12.13
CA PRO A 29 -18.40 5.75 -12.86
C PRO A 29 -17.29 4.77 -12.43
N ILE A 30 -17.65 3.51 -12.23
CA ILE A 30 -16.68 2.43 -12.02
C ILE A 30 -15.92 2.21 -13.32
N SER A 31 -14.58 2.26 -13.24
CA SER A 31 -13.72 2.07 -14.41
C SER A 31 -13.99 0.72 -15.10
N PRO A 32 -13.84 0.63 -16.44
CA PRO A 32 -14.13 -0.60 -17.18
C PRO A 32 -13.35 -1.81 -16.66
N SER A 33 -12.08 -1.64 -16.31
CA SER A 33 -11.22 -2.72 -15.82
C SER A 33 -11.64 -3.24 -14.43
N VAL A 34 -12.08 -2.35 -13.53
CA VAL A 34 -12.62 -2.73 -12.21
C VAL A 34 -13.98 -3.39 -12.35
N ARG A 35 -14.83 -2.88 -13.25
CA ARG A 35 -16.13 -3.47 -13.56
C ARG A 35 -15.99 -4.89 -14.12
N GLU A 36 -15.10 -5.09 -15.09
CA GLU A 36 -14.83 -6.40 -15.68
C GLU A 36 -14.30 -7.38 -14.64
N TRP A 37 -13.39 -6.93 -13.77
CA TRP A 37 -12.88 -7.72 -12.66
C TRP A 37 -13.98 -8.18 -11.69
N LEU A 38 -14.84 -7.26 -11.26
CA LEU A 38 -15.98 -7.58 -10.40
C LEU A 38 -16.91 -8.58 -11.07
N LEU A 39 -17.33 -8.32 -12.31
CA LEU A 39 -18.24 -9.20 -13.05
C LEU A 39 -17.66 -10.60 -13.20
N LYS A 40 -16.38 -10.72 -13.59
CA LYS A 40 -15.70 -12.01 -13.68
C LYS A 40 -15.67 -12.74 -12.34
N ALA A 41 -15.35 -12.05 -11.24
CA ALA A 41 -15.33 -12.65 -9.91
C ALA A 41 -16.72 -13.16 -9.47
N PHE A 42 -17.77 -12.35 -9.66
CA PHE A 42 -19.14 -12.73 -9.32
C PHE A 42 -19.67 -13.89 -10.17
N LEU A 43 -19.47 -13.84 -11.49
CA LEU A 43 -19.87 -14.92 -12.39
C LEU A 43 -19.16 -16.22 -12.03
N HIS A 44 -17.87 -16.14 -11.70
CA HIS A 44 -17.08 -17.30 -11.31
C HIS A 44 -17.55 -17.90 -9.97
N TYR A 45 -17.84 -17.05 -8.97
CA TYR A 45 -18.43 -17.46 -7.68
C TYR A 45 -19.79 -18.16 -7.86
N LEU A 46 -20.67 -17.58 -8.67
CA LEU A 46 -21.99 -18.16 -8.96
C LEU A 46 -21.89 -19.49 -9.70
N HIS A 47 -20.97 -19.60 -10.67
CA HIS A 47 -20.74 -20.85 -11.40
C HIS A 47 -20.28 -21.99 -10.48
N HIS A 48 -19.55 -21.67 -9.40
CA HIS A 48 -19.12 -22.64 -8.38
C HIS A 48 -20.17 -22.89 -7.28
N GLY A 49 -21.40 -22.36 -7.46
CA GLY A 49 -22.50 -22.57 -6.53
C GLY A 49 -22.32 -21.92 -5.16
N GLY A 50 -21.44 -20.91 -5.07
CA GLY A 50 -21.16 -20.20 -3.81
C GLY A 50 -20.53 -21.05 -2.70
N LYS A 51 -19.92 -22.20 -3.05
CA LYS A 51 -19.30 -23.11 -2.07
C LYS A 51 -18.04 -22.52 -1.43
N ASP A 52 -17.30 -21.72 -2.19
CA ASP A 52 -16.11 -21.02 -1.73
C ASP A 52 -16.45 -19.56 -1.40
N PRO A 53 -15.81 -18.96 -0.38
CA PRO A 53 -15.93 -17.53 -0.09
C PRO A 53 -15.66 -16.62 -1.30
N LEU A 54 -16.49 -15.57 -1.48
CA LEU A 54 -16.37 -14.62 -2.60
C LEU A 54 -14.99 -13.92 -2.66
N ASP A 55 -14.36 -13.73 -1.51
CA ASP A 55 -13.02 -13.17 -1.40
C ASP A 55 -11.97 -14.01 -2.17
N ARG A 56 -12.18 -15.32 -2.35
CA ARG A 56 -11.35 -16.19 -3.20
C ARG A 56 -11.40 -15.74 -4.66
N PHE A 57 -12.60 -15.49 -5.17
CA PHE A 57 -12.83 -15.13 -6.58
C PHE A 57 -12.49 -13.66 -6.89
N LEU A 58 -12.64 -12.78 -5.90
CA LEU A 58 -12.09 -11.43 -5.96
C LEU A 58 -10.55 -11.43 -5.89
N GLY A 59 -9.95 -12.59 -5.61
CA GLY A 59 -8.51 -12.71 -5.40
C GLY A 59 -8.07 -11.91 -4.18
N LEU A 60 -8.90 -11.80 -3.15
CA LEU A 60 -8.60 -11.19 -1.85
C LEU A 60 -8.11 -12.24 -0.85
N ALA A 61 -8.68 -13.45 -0.88
CA ALA A 61 -8.20 -14.60 -0.11
C ALA A 61 -7.09 -15.36 -0.86
N PRO A 62 -6.18 -16.02 -0.12
CA PRO A 62 -5.20 -16.91 -0.71
C PRO A 62 -5.90 -18.16 -1.27
N ILE A 63 -5.53 -18.55 -2.50
CA ILE A 63 -6.09 -19.72 -3.19
C ILE A 63 -5.32 -21.00 -2.76
N ASP A 64 -4.03 -20.85 -2.44
CA ASP A 64 -3.11 -21.95 -2.12
C ASP A 64 -2.18 -21.62 -0.93
N ALA A 65 -1.64 -22.66 -0.29
CA ALA A 65 -0.57 -22.54 0.71
C ALA A 65 0.65 -21.82 0.09
N GLY A 66 0.90 -20.58 0.53
CA GLY A 66 1.96 -19.72 -0.01
C GLY A 66 1.47 -18.41 -0.59
N THR A 67 0.16 -18.27 -0.86
CA THR A 67 -0.43 -16.98 -1.22
C THR A 67 -0.70 -16.13 0.03
N SER A 68 -0.44 -14.82 -0.05
CA SER A 68 -0.59 -13.90 1.08
C SER A 68 -2.08 -13.59 1.34
N SER A 69 -2.52 -13.62 2.60
CA SER A 69 -3.90 -13.25 3.00
C SER A 69 -4.27 -11.80 2.65
N LEU A 70 -5.57 -11.48 2.60
CA LEU A 70 -6.06 -10.10 2.45
C LEU A 70 -5.44 -9.16 3.49
N SER A 71 -5.41 -9.59 4.75
CA SER A 71 -4.80 -8.84 5.86
C SER A 71 -3.33 -8.54 5.57
N THR A 72 -2.56 -9.53 5.08
CA THR A 72 -1.16 -9.33 4.68
C THR A 72 -1.03 -8.31 3.55
N ARG A 73 -1.91 -8.37 2.53
CA ARG A 73 -1.88 -7.44 1.39
C ARG A 73 -2.28 -6.03 1.78
N LEU A 74 -3.27 -5.87 2.65
CA LEU A 74 -3.67 -4.57 3.19
C LEU A 74 -2.57 -4.00 4.11
N GLY A 75 -1.92 -4.83 4.92
CA GLY A 75 -0.75 -4.42 5.71
C GLY A 75 0.41 -3.94 4.83
N LEU A 76 0.71 -4.68 3.74
CA LEU A 76 1.68 -4.27 2.72
C LEU A 76 1.30 -2.94 2.07
N PHE A 77 0.02 -2.77 1.72
CA PHE A 77 -0.49 -1.55 1.10
C PHE A 77 -0.38 -0.35 2.05
N LYS A 78 -0.84 -0.49 3.31
CA LYS A 78 -0.71 0.54 4.34
C LYS A 78 0.74 0.93 4.60
N ARG A 79 1.64 -0.07 4.73
CA ARG A 79 3.08 0.16 4.86
C ARG A 79 3.57 1.01 3.69
N ASN A 80 3.21 0.64 2.47
CA ASN A 80 3.67 1.35 1.28
C ASN A 80 3.16 2.79 1.24
N LEU A 81 1.91 3.06 1.60
CA LEU A 81 1.39 4.43 1.71
C LEU A 81 2.22 5.28 2.68
N HIS A 82 2.52 4.76 3.87
CA HIS A 82 3.38 5.46 4.83
C HIS A 82 4.82 5.66 4.32
N LEU A 83 5.39 4.68 3.62
CA LEU A 83 6.72 4.82 3.03
C LEU A 83 6.76 5.86 1.91
N MET A 84 5.70 5.96 1.10
CA MET A 84 5.60 7.02 0.10
C MET A 84 5.51 8.39 0.74
N GLU A 85 4.71 8.56 1.78
CA GLU A 85 4.62 9.81 2.53
C GLU A 85 5.99 10.20 3.12
N ALA A 86 6.70 9.23 3.71
CA ALA A 86 8.06 9.44 4.18
C ALA A 86 9.01 9.88 3.05
N LEU A 87 8.93 9.26 1.87
CA LEU A 87 9.72 9.64 0.69
C LEU A 87 9.39 11.05 0.21
N ARG A 88 8.12 11.48 0.27
CA ARG A 88 7.73 12.86 -0.08
C ARG A 88 8.34 13.87 0.90
N LYS A 89 8.34 13.55 2.19
CA LYS A 89 8.73 14.45 3.29
C LYS A 89 10.22 14.47 3.65
N ILE A 90 11.01 13.54 3.12
CA ILE A 90 12.45 13.48 3.44
C ILE A 90 13.31 14.44 2.60
N ALA A 91 12.76 14.98 1.51
CA ALA A 91 13.43 16.01 0.72
C ALA A 91 13.08 17.39 1.26
N LEU A 92 14.11 18.24 1.44
CA LEU A 92 13.96 19.65 1.81
C LEU A 92 13.80 20.56 0.57
N ASP A 93 14.08 20.04 -0.62
CA ASP A 93 14.04 20.76 -1.89
C ASP A 93 13.35 19.90 -2.96
N ASP A 94 12.50 20.54 -3.76
CA ASP A 94 11.75 19.92 -4.85
C ASP A 94 12.63 19.49 -6.02
N SER A 95 13.87 20.00 -6.10
CA SER A 95 14.87 19.59 -7.09
C SER A 95 15.33 18.12 -6.97
N VAL A 96 15.06 17.47 -5.84
CA VAL A 96 15.52 16.10 -5.59
C VAL A 96 14.63 15.08 -6.29
N THR A 97 15.24 14.34 -7.23
CA THR A 97 14.60 13.24 -7.97
C THR A 97 14.04 12.15 -7.05
N SER A 98 13.01 11.43 -7.52
CA SER A 98 12.42 10.29 -6.80
C SER A 98 13.45 9.24 -6.38
N TRP A 99 14.47 9.00 -7.22
CA TRP A 99 15.58 8.12 -6.89
C TRP A 99 16.45 8.67 -5.75
N GLY A 100 16.79 9.96 -5.78
CA GLY A 100 17.53 10.63 -4.71
C GLY A 100 16.79 10.57 -3.36
N ARG A 101 15.46 10.72 -3.38
CA ARG A 101 14.60 10.54 -2.20
C ARG A 101 14.69 9.11 -1.64
N CYS A 102 14.69 8.10 -2.52
CA CYS A 102 14.85 6.70 -2.12
C CYS A 102 16.22 6.41 -1.49
N GLN A 103 17.30 6.96 -2.05
CA GLN A 103 18.64 6.81 -1.50
C GLN A 103 18.75 7.41 -0.09
N ARG A 104 18.21 8.63 0.11
CA ARG A 104 18.18 9.29 1.41
C ARG A 104 17.39 8.50 2.44
N LEU A 105 16.17 8.08 2.11
CA LEU A 105 15.33 7.33 3.04
C LEU A 105 15.94 5.96 3.39
N ALA A 106 16.55 5.26 2.44
CA ALA A 106 17.21 3.98 2.72
C ALA A 106 18.31 4.10 3.79
N ALA A 107 19.12 5.16 3.73
CA ALA A 107 20.15 5.43 4.73
C ALA A 107 19.54 5.71 6.12
N GLU A 108 18.46 6.48 6.17
CA GLU A 108 17.77 6.83 7.41
C GLU A 108 16.98 5.66 8.02
N ILE A 109 16.41 4.76 7.21
CA ILE A 109 15.71 3.55 7.69
C ILE A 109 16.62 2.71 8.58
N THR A 110 17.88 2.53 8.18
CA THR A 110 18.84 1.72 8.94
C THR A 110 19.18 2.35 10.30
N LYS A 111 19.32 3.68 10.34
CA LYS A 111 19.56 4.43 11.59
C LYS A 111 18.32 4.41 12.49
N PHE A 112 17.16 4.64 11.92
CA PHE A 112 15.88 4.62 12.63
C PHE A 112 15.61 3.26 13.26
N GLU A 113 15.82 2.17 12.52
CA GLU A 113 15.58 0.82 13.03
C GLU A 113 16.50 0.47 14.21
N SER A 114 17.77 0.85 14.11
CA SER A 114 18.78 0.50 15.12
C SER A 114 18.67 1.31 16.41
N ARG A 115 18.18 2.56 16.33
CA ARG A 115 18.16 3.52 17.46
C ARG A 115 16.75 3.83 17.93
N THR A 116 15.89 4.29 17.03
CA THR A 116 14.58 4.84 17.37
C THR A 116 13.53 3.74 17.53
N TRP A 117 13.45 2.80 16.59
CA TRP A 117 12.42 1.77 16.62
C TRP A 117 12.50 0.91 17.88
N LYS A 118 13.72 0.50 18.29
CA LYS A 118 13.92 -0.30 19.51
C LYS A 118 13.40 0.37 20.77
N LEU A 119 13.53 1.69 20.88
CA LEU A 119 13.16 2.44 22.07
C LEU A 119 11.69 2.86 22.10
N TYR A 120 11.08 3.08 20.93
CA TYR A 120 9.81 3.78 20.81
C TYR A 120 8.72 2.99 20.07
N ARG A 121 8.92 1.70 19.79
CA ARG A 121 7.92 0.85 19.10
C ARG A 121 6.59 0.70 19.87
N ASP A 122 6.66 0.77 21.19
CA ASP A 122 5.54 0.52 22.08
C ASP A 122 4.72 1.79 22.36
N LEU A 123 5.13 2.94 21.80
CA LEU A 123 4.29 4.14 21.82
C LEU A 123 2.98 3.90 21.05
N PRO A 124 1.87 4.54 21.48
CA PRO A 124 0.61 4.47 20.75
C PRO A 124 0.67 5.26 19.43
N GLU A 125 1.41 6.36 19.41
CA GLU A 125 1.57 7.26 18.26
C GLU A 125 3.03 7.75 18.17
N PRO A 126 3.52 8.18 16.98
CA PRO A 126 4.86 8.71 16.86
C PRO A 126 4.98 10.06 17.57
N THR A 127 6.16 10.36 18.11
CA THR A 127 6.40 11.62 18.81
C THR A 127 6.22 12.83 17.88
N PRO A 128 5.41 13.84 18.24
CA PRO A 128 5.16 15.01 17.38
C PRO A 128 6.40 15.85 17.07
N SER A 129 7.42 15.81 17.93
CA SER A 129 8.69 16.53 17.73
C SER A 129 9.61 15.88 16.69
N TRP A 130 9.31 14.66 16.24
CA TRP A 130 10.09 14.01 15.19
C TRP A 130 9.84 14.66 13.83
N PRO A 131 10.85 14.65 12.93
CA PRO A 131 10.65 15.00 11.53
C PRO A 131 9.46 14.25 10.92
N ALA A 132 8.70 14.90 10.06
CA ALA A 132 7.47 14.32 9.50
C ALA A 132 7.71 12.99 8.78
N TRP A 133 8.81 12.86 8.02
CA TRP A 133 9.20 11.61 7.37
C TRP A 133 9.44 10.47 8.37
N GLN A 134 9.94 10.79 9.57
CA GLN A 134 10.23 9.84 10.62
C GLN A 134 8.95 9.37 11.31
N GLN A 135 7.97 10.26 11.49
CA GLN A 135 6.64 9.89 11.97
C GLN A 135 5.96 8.91 11.02
N ASP A 136 6.01 9.16 9.71
CA ASP A 136 5.45 8.24 8.72
C ASP A 136 6.22 6.93 8.63
N LEU A 137 7.55 6.97 8.74
CA LEU A 137 8.34 5.75 8.83
C LEU A 137 7.95 4.91 10.06
N TRP A 138 7.74 5.52 11.23
CA TRP A 138 7.26 4.82 12.42
C TRP A 138 5.90 4.16 12.18
N ARG A 139 4.95 4.85 11.56
CA ARG A 139 3.64 4.29 11.18
C ARG A 139 3.78 3.11 10.21
N ALA A 140 4.74 3.18 9.28
CA ALA A 140 5.07 2.07 8.41
C ALA A 140 5.55 0.84 9.21
N TYR A 141 6.44 1.02 10.19
CA TYR A 141 6.91 -0.06 11.06
C TYR A 141 5.78 -0.69 11.90
N LYS A 142 4.83 0.12 12.40
CA LYS A 142 3.67 -0.38 13.18
C LYS A 142 2.73 -1.29 12.41
N THR A 143 2.81 -1.33 11.08
CA THR A 143 2.07 -2.32 10.29
C THR A 143 2.52 -3.76 10.56
N GLY A 144 3.68 -3.96 11.21
CA GLY A 144 4.28 -5.28 11.46
C GLY A 144 4.86 -5.93 10.20
N VAL A 145 4.75 -5.27 9.05
CA VAL A 145 5.28 -5.75 7.78
C VAL A 145 6.73 -5.28 7.62
N ARG A 146 7.61 -6.17 7.16
CA ARG A 146 9.02 -5.88 6.94
C ARG A 146 9.22 -4.61 6.11
N ILE A 147 10.05 -3.69 6.61
CA ILE A 147 10.41 -2.46 5.91
C ILE A 147 11.56 -2.74 4.93
N PRO A 148 11.44 -2.32 3.64
CA PRO A 148 12.53 -2.41 2.69
C PRO A 148 13.66 -1.44 3.08
N ARG A 149 14.90 -1.94 3.08
CA ARG A 149 16.09 -1.17 3.50
C ARG A 149 16.93 -0.65 2.35
N THR A 150 16.55 -0.94 1.10
CA THR A 150 17.33 -0.56 -0.10
C THR A 150 16.58 0.47 -0.93
N ALA A 151 17.33 1.38 -1.56
CA ALA A 151 16.76 2.38 -2.46
C ALA A 151 15.98 1.76 -3.62
N HIS A 152 16.49 0.66 -4.21
CA HIS A 152 15.80 -0.09 -5.26
C HIS A 152 14.42 -0.61 -4.83
N ALA A 153 14.31 -1.18 -3.63
CA ALA A 153 13.04 -1.70 -3.14
C ALA A 153 12.03 -0.57 -2.84
N LEU A 154 12.52 0.56 -2.32
CA LEU A 154 11.70 1.77 -2.13
C LEU A 154 11.22 2.34 -3.47
N TYR A 155 12.09 2.39 -4.47
CA TYR A 155 11.76 2.88 -5.80
C TYR A 155 10.71 1.98 -6.48
N LYS A 156 10.80 0.66 -6.29
CA LYS A 156 9.76 -0.27 -6.75
C LYS A 156 8.40 0.03 -6.12
N ILE A 157 8.35 0.40 -4.84
CA ILE A 157 7.10 0.79 -4.16
C ILE A 157 6.53 2.07 -4.78
N LEU A 158 7.36 3.08 -5.04
CA LEU A 158 6.91 4.32 -5.70
C LEU A 158 6.28 4.03 -7.07
N ASN A 159 6.83 3.09 -7.84
CA ASN A 159 6.29 2.75 -9.15
C ASN A 159 5.03 1.86 -9.08
N GLN A 160 4.76 1.24 -7.92
CA GLN A 160 3.61 0.35 -7.73
C GLN A 160 2.35 1.08 -7.22
N ILE A 161 2.52 2.24 -6.60
CA ILE A 161 1.41 3.03 -6.07
C ILE A 161 1.42 4.36 -6.79
N ASP A 162 0.32 4.67 -7.47
CA ASP A 162 0.20 5.92 -8.18
C ASP A 162 -0.05 7.09 -7.21
N GLY A 163 0.35 8.30 -7.60
CA GLY A 163 0.19 9.50 -6.78
C GLY A 163 -1.26 9.76 -6.38
N ASP A 164 -2.21 9.43 -7.26
CA ASP A 164 -3.65 9.61 -7.04
C ASP A 164 -4.20 8.68 -5.96
N THR A 165 -3.58 7.51 -5.76
CA THR A 165 -4.02 6.52 -4.76
C THR A 165 -3.89 7.07 -3.34
N ILE A 166 -2.95 7.98 -3.08
CA ILE A 166 -2.72 8.57 -1.75
C ILE A 166 -3.88 9.46 -1.33
N ASN A 167 -4.56 10.11 -2.28
CA ASN A 167 -5.66 11.03 -2.00
C ASN A 167 -7.03 10.35 -2.01
N ALA A 168 -7.10 9.12 -2.50
CA ALA A 168 -8.31 8.34 -2.65
C ALA A 168 -8.87 7.85 -1.29
N PRO A 169 -10.11 8.20 -0.89
CA PRO A 169 -10.74 7.76 0.35
C PRO A 169 -10.87 6.26 0.50
N GLY A 170 -11.14 5.54 -0.59
CA GLY A 170 -11.23 4.09 -0.64
C GLY A 170 -9.92 3.42 -0.27
N ALA A 171 -8.79 3.92 -0.80
CA ALA A 171 -7.46 3.47 -0.40
C ALA A 171 -7.18 3.74 1.09
N LYS A 172 -7.52 4.94 1.58
CA LYS A 172 -7.36 5.31 2.99
C LYS A 172 -8.21 4.45 3.93
N LEU A 173 -9.45 4.17 3.55
CA LEU A 173 -10.36 3.30 4.28
C LEU A 173 -9.80 1.87 4.37
N LEU A 174 -9.38 1.30 3.25
CA LEU A 174 -8.81 -0.05 3.24
C LEU A 174 -7.54 -0.13 4.10
N ALA A 175 -6.72 0.93 4.10
CA ALA A 175 -5.56 1.02 4.99
C ALA A 175 -5.95 1.16 6.48
N SER A 176 -7.06 1.84 6.81
CA SER A 176 -7.49 2.00 8.20
C SER A 176 -8.03 0.70 8.81
N LEU A 177 -8.63 -0.18 8.01
CA LEU A 177 -9.22 -1.46 8.45
C LEU A 177 -8.22 -2.50 8.97
N THR A 178 -6.91 -2.26 8.82
CA THR A 178 -5.85 -3.16 9.34
C THR A 178 -5.32 -2.76 10.72
N GLN A 179 -6.08 -2.01 11.52
CA GLN A 179 -5.66 -1.76 12.89
C GLN A 179 -5.42 -3.09 13.60
N THR A 180 -4.16 -3.23 14.05
CA THR A 180 -3.59 -4.38 14.73
C THR A 180 -4.54 -4.88 15.80
N GLN A 181 -5.03 -6.11 15.63
CA GLN A 181 -5.52 -6.91 16.74
C GLN A 181 -4.44 -6.85 17.84
N PRO A 182 -4.77 -6.42 19.07
CA PRO A 182 -3.87 -6.67 20.19
C PRO A 182 -3.69 -8.18 20.27
N LYS A 183 -2.43 -8.63 20.23
CA LYS A 183 -2.11 -9.98 20.69
C LYS A 183 -2.32 -10.06 22.19
#